data_AF-A0A1D6HMB7-F1
#
_entry.id   AF-A0A1D6HMB7-F1
#
_cell.length_a   1.000
_cell.length_b   1.000
_cell.length_c   1.000
_cell.angle_alpha   90.00
_cell.angle_beta   90.00
_cell.angle_gamma   90.00
#
_symmetry.space_group_name_H-M   'P 1'
#
loop_
_entity.id
_entity.type
_entity.pdbx_description
1 polymer ?
#
loop_
_entity_poly.entity_id
_entity_poly.type
_entity_poly.pdbx_seq_one_letter_code
_entity_poly.pdbx_strand_id
1 'polypeptide(L)'
;MRRRQLFVPMFWLVEYDTFDIGFITTDEFGNADILEATYPAVAKRLHGDWIQDPAIPVVTGFLGKGWKSGAVTTLGRGGSDLTATTIGKALGLREIQVWKDVDGVLTCDPNIYPHAKTVPYLTFEEATELAYFGAQIVLTSIVLKSNVTMLDIVSTRMLGQYGFLARVFAIFEDLCISVDCVATSEVSVSVSLDPSKIWSRELIQQASVSIPSFIYINNLINLQTGHVLRKSGVNVQMISQGASK
;
A
#
# COMPACT_ATOMS: atom_id res chain seq x y z
N MET A 1 -4.09 -25.45 -21.58
CA MET A 1 -4.31 -25.97 -20.21
C MET A 1 -3.20 -26.95 -19.88
N ARG A 2 -2.28 -26.59 -18.99
CA ARG A 2 -1.22 -27.50 -18.50
C ARG A 2 -1.69 -28.05 -17.15
N ARG A 3 -1.71 -29.38 -17.00
CA ARG A 3 -2.07 -30.06 -15.75
C ARG A 3 -0.81 -30.55 -15.06
N ARG A 4 -0.76 -30.43 -13.73
CA ARG A 4 0.29 -31.00 -12.88
C ARG A 4 -0.35 -31.64 -11.65
N GLN A 5 0.13 -32.83 -11.31
CA GLN A 5 -0.27 -33.54 -10.09
C GLN A 5 0.72 -33.18 -8.98
N LEU A 6 0.23 -32.70 -7.84
CA LEU A 6 1.04 -32.58 -6.62
C LEU A 6 0.75 -33.77 -5.69
N PHE A 7 1.63 -33.97 -4.71
CA PHE A 7 1.59 -35.02 -3.67
C PHE A 7 0.35 -34.98 -2.73
N VAL A 8 -0.75 -34.34 -3.12
CA VAL A 8 -2.04 -34.39 -2.44
C VAL A 8 -2.93 -35.38 -3.21
N PRO A 9 -3.34 -36.52 -2.64
CA PRO A 9 -3.87 -37.66 -3.44
C PRO A 9 -5.20 -37.46 -4.17
N MET A 10 -5.80 -36.26 -4.18
CA MET A 10 -7.24 -36.11 -4.53
C MET A 10 -7.64 -34.90 -5.39
N PHE A 11 -6.74 -33.97 -5.72
CA PHE A 11 -7.13 -32.78 -6.48
C PHE A 11 -6.17 -32.46 -7.62
N TRP A 12 -6.74 -32.27 -8.82
CA TRP A 12 -6.04 -31.74 -9.97
C TRP A 12 -5.89 -30.21 -9.84
N LEU A 13 -4.79 -29.67 -10.36
CA LEU A 13 -4.56 -28.23 -10.45
C LEU A 13 -4.73 -27.77 -11.89
N VAL A 14 -5.31 -26.60 -12.05
CA VAL A 14 -5.48 -25.94 -13.34
C VAL A 14 -4.93 -24.53 -13.26
N GLU A 15 -3.97 -24.23 -14.12
CA GLU A 15 -3.38 -22.90 -14.23
C GLU A 15 -4.28 -21.98 -15.07
N TYR A 16 -4.46 -20.76 -14.59
CA TYR A 16 -5.20 -19.68 -15.23
C TYR A 16 -4.37 -18.41 -15.25
N ASP A 17 -4.36 -17.76 -16.41
CA ASP A 17 -3.88 -16.39 -16.51
C ASP A 17 -5.00 -15.41 -16.14
N THR A 18 -4.71 -14.45 -15.25
CA THR A 18 -5.72 -13.50 -14.75
C THR A 18 -6.44 -12.76 -15.87
N PHE A 19 -5.68 -12.33 -16.89
CA PHE A 19 -6.17 -11.59 -18.05
C PHE A 19 -7.06 -12.43 -18.99
N ASP A 20 -7.08 -13.76 -18.85
CA ASP A 20 -7.92 -14.67 -19.64
C ASP A 20 -9.18 -15.13 -18.90
N ILE A 21 -9.28 -14.88 -17.59
CA ILE A 21 -10.42 -15.29 -16.76
C ILE A 21 -11.39 -14.16 -16.42
N GLY A 22 -11.22 -13.00 -17.05
CA GLY A 22 -12.15 -11.88 -16.89
C GLY A 22 -11.71 -10.81 -15.89
N PHE A 23 -10.42 -10.72 -15.56
CA PHE A 23 -9.90 -9.49 -14.93
C PHE A 23 -9.82 -8.37 -15.96
N ILE A 24 -10.75 -7.43 -15.86
CA ILE A 24 -10.90 -6.29 -16.76
C ILE A 24 -10.45 -5.03 -16.02
N THR A 25 -9.55 -4.27 -16.62
CA THR A 25 -8.96 -3.07 -15.99
C THR A 25 -9.07 -1.84 -16.87
N THR A 26 -8.75 -0.67 -16.30
CA THR A 26 -8.38 0.51 -17.09
C THR A 26 -7.11 0.27 -17.90
N ASP A 27 -6.82 1.15 -18.86
CA ASP A 27 -5.63 1.08 -19.73
C ASP A 27 -4.43 1.89 -19.17
N GLU A 28 -4.42 2.16 -17.86
CA GLU A 28 -3.33 2.85 -17.17
C GLU A 28 -2.22 1.86 -16.80
N PHE A 29 -1.28 1.64 -17.72
CA PHE A 29 -0.18 0.70 -17.53
C PHE A 29 0.69 1.05 -16.32
N GLY A 30 1.04 0.04 -15.52
CA GLY A 30 1.79 0.19 -14.27
C GLY A 30 0.92 0.29 -13.01
N ASN A 31 -0.31 0.79 -13.12
CA ASN A 31 -1.21 0.99 -11.97
C ASN A 31 -2.69 0.97 -12.39
N ALA A 32 -3.11 -0.08 -13.10
CA ALA A 32 -4.45 -0.15 -13.65
C ALA A 32 -5.51 -0.46 -12.59
N ASP A 33 -6.67 0.19 -12.69
CA ASP A 33 -7.82 -0.03 -11.81
C ASP A 33 -8.68 -1.20 -12.30
N ILE A 34 -9.18 -2.02 -11.38
CA ILE A 34 -10.10 -3.13 -11.68
C ILE A 34 -11.51 -2.57 -11.93
N LEU A 35 -12.10 -2.92 -13.08
CA LEU A 35 -13.45 -2.52 -13.43
C LEU A 35 -14.50 -3.46 -12.84
N GLU A 36 -15.68 -2.93 -12.52
CA GLU A 36 -16.81 -3.68 -11.94
C GLU A 36 -17.25 -4.90 -12.79
N ALA A 37 -17.04 -4.84 -14.11
CA ALA A 37 -17.31 -5.97 -15.01
C ALA A 37 -16.48 -7.23 -14.68
N THR A 38 -15.38 -7.09 -13.92
CA THR A 38 -14.52 -8.18 -13.49
C THR A 38 -15.25 -9.19 -12.61
N TYR A 39 -16.02 -8.74 -11.62
CA TYR A 39 -16.62 -9.64 -10.63
C TYR A 39 -17.55 -10.69 -11.27
N PRO A 40 -18.56 -10.33 -12.09
CA PRO A 40 -19.39 -11.34 -12.74
C PRO A 40 -18.63 -12.18 -13.78
N ALA A 41 -17.61 -11.62 -14.45
CA ALA A 41 -16.82 -12.34 -15.45
C ALA A 41 -15.96 -13.45 -14.82
N VAL A 42 -15.23 -13.11 -13.76
CA VAL A 42 -14.40 -14.04 -12.97
C VAL A 42 -15.27 -15.12 -12.34
N ALA A 43 -16.39 -14.73 -11.72
CA ALA A 43 -17.31 -15.67 -11.10
C ALA A 43 -17.85 -16.67 -12.13
N LYS A 44 -18.33 -16.18 -13.28
CA LYS A 44 -18.83 -17.03 -14.36
C LYS A 44 -17.76 -18.01 -14.86
N ARG A 45 -16.52 -17.55 -15.04
CA ARG A 45 -15.43 -18.38 -15.55
C ARG A 45 -15.04 -19.47 -14.56
N LEU A 46 -14.67 -19.10 -13.34
CA LEU A 46 -14.14 -20.04 -12.34
C LEU A 46 -15.23 -21.00 -11.83
N HIS A 47 -16.44 -20.50 -11.56
CA HIS A 47 -17.55 -21.34 -11.12
C HIS A 47 -18.02 -22.28 -12.24
N GLY A 48 -18.05 -21.80 -13.48
CA GLY A 48 -18.38 -22.62 -14.65
C GLY A 48 -17.42 -23.78 -14.84
N ASP A 49 -16.11 -23.52 -14.77
CA ASP A 49 -15.09 -24.56 -14.90
C ASP A 49 -15.14 -25.56 -13.74
N TRP A 50 -15.35 -25.07 -12.52
CA TRP A 50 -15.47 -25.92 -11.33
C TRP A 50 -16.64 -26.90 -11.42
N ILE A 51 -17.80 -26.46 -11.93
CA ILE A 51 -18.98 -27.34 -12.12
C ILE A 51 -18.70 -28.42 -13.17
N GLN A 52 -17.97 -28.09 -14.23
CA GLN A 52 -17.71 -29.01 -15.34
C GLN A 52 -16.64 -30.05 -15.00
N ASP A 53 -15.54 -29.62 -14.39
CA ASP A 53 -14.41 -30.48 -14.02
C ASP A 53 -13.73 -29.92 -12.74
N PRO A 54 -14.16 -30.38 -11.55
CA PRO A 54 -13.65 -29.86 -10.28
C PRO A 54 -12.14 -30.01 -10.14
N ALA A 55 -11.44 -28.87 -10.17
CA ALA A 55 -10.00 -28.77 -10.02
C ALA A 55 -9.61 -27.46 -9.34
N ILE A 56 -8.53 -27.49 -8.56
CA ILE A 56 -8.03 -26.32 -7.82
C ILE A 56 -7.50 -25.28 -8.83
N PRO A 57 -8.08 -24.07 -8.90
CA PRO A 57 -7.61 -23.03 -9.78
C PRO A 57 -6.33 -22.39 -9.20
N VAL A 58 -5.27 -22.38 -10.00
CA VAL A 58 -4.02 -21.65 -9.74
C VAL A 58 -4.02 -20.45 -10.66
N VAL A 59 -4.29 -19.28 -10.11
CA VAL A 59 -4.46 -18.04 -10.88
C VAL A 59 -3.22 -17.17 -10.74
N THR A 60 -2.70 -16.62 -11.84
CA THR A 60 -1.62 -15.63 -11.77
C THR A 60 -2.08 -14.36 -11.04
N GLY A 61 -1.23 -13.79 -10.20
CA GLY A 61 -1.50 -12.52 -9.51
C GLY A 61 -1.06 -11.30 -10.31
N PHE A 62 -1.40 -10.09 -9.83
CA PHE A 62 -0.87 -8.80 -10.30
C PHE A 62 -1.27 -8.34 -11.72
N LEU A 63 -1.90 -9.21 -12.53
CA LEU A 63 -2.21 -8.93 -13.93
C LEU A 63 -3.71 -8.69 -14.17
N GLY A 64 -4.00 -8.03 -15.29
CA GLY A 64 -5.36 -7.83 -15.81
C GLY A 64 -5.34 -7.57 -17.31
N LYS A 65 -6.52 -7.28 -17.87
CA LYS A 65 -6.71 -6.97 -19.29
C LYS A 65 -7.36 -5.59 -19.47
N GLY A 66 -6.65 -4.70 -20.16
CA GLY A 66 -7.13 -3.35 -20.45
C GLY A 66 -8.41 -3.37 -21.28
N TRP A 67 -9.44 -2.65 -20.83
CA TRP A 67 -10.77 -2.66 -21.43
C TRP A 67 -10.76 -2.19 -22.89
N LYS A 68 -10.00 -1.15 -23.23
CA LYS A 68 -9.98 -0.60 -24.60
C LYS A 68 -8.89 -1.25 -25.45
N SER A 69 -7.71 -1.43 -24.90
CA SER A 69 -6.56 -1.94 -25.65
C SER A 69 -6.58 -3.46 -25.83
N GLY A 70 -7.22 -4.19 -24.92
CA GLY A 70 -7.10 -5.64 -24.82
C GLY A 70 -5.72 -6.13 -24.41
N ALA A 71 -4.79 -5.22 -24.09
CA ALA A 71 -3.43 -5.54 -23.67
C ALA A 71 -3.38 -6.01 -22.22
N VAL A 72 -2.31 -6.72 -21.86
CA VAL A 72 -2.04 -7.09 -20.47
C VAL A 72 -1.66 -5.85 -19.69
N THR A 73 -2.29 -5.67 -18.54
CA THR A 73 -2.06 -4.57 -17.59
C THR A 73 -1.57 -5.11 -16.25
N THR A 74 -1.00 -4.23 -15.44
CA THR A 74 -0.53 -4.55 -14.09
C THR A 74 -1.28 -3.72 -13.06
N LEU A 75 -1.65 -4.33 -11.93
CA LEU A 75 -2.46 -3.73 -10.87
C LEU A 75 -1.69 -2.84 -9.89
N GLY A 76 -0.42 -2.56 -10.16
CA GLY A 76 0.43 -1.77 -9.26
C GLY A 76 0.77 -2.49 -7.94
N ARG A 77 1.16 -1.69 -6.94
CA ARG A 77 1.63 -2.21 -5.65
C ARG A 77 0.56 -3.05 -4.97
N GLY A 78 0.96 -4.22 -4.44
CA GLY A 78 0.03 -5.14 -3.79
C GLY A 78 -0.88 -5.89 -4.77
N GLY A 79 -0.61 -5.85 -6.08
CA GLY A 79 -1.53 -6.40 -7.06
C GLY A 79 -1.83 -7.90 -6.94
N SER A 80 -0.93 -8.72 -6.34
CA SER A 80 -1.26 -10.13 -6.05
C SER A 80 -2.29 -10.27 -4.92
N ASP A 81 -2.17 -9.46 -3.87
CA ASP A 81 -3.14 -9.39 -2.78
C ASP A 81 -4.49 -8.84 -3.31
N LEU A 82 -4.43 -7.87 -4.22
CA LEU A 82 -5.62 -7.33 -4.90
C LEU A 82 -6.29 -8.38 -5.80
N THR A 83 -5.53 -9.21 -6.52
CA THR A 83 -6.08 -10.34 -7.28
C THR A 83 -6.82 -11.31 -6.35
N ALA A 84 -6.21 -11.71 -5.23
CA ALA A 84 -6.81 -12.65 -4.28
C ALA A 84 -8.12 -12.10 -3.68
N THR A 85 -8.12 -10.83 -3.25
CA THR A 85 -9.31 -10.17 -2.69
C THR A 85 -10.42 -9.99 -3.73
N THR A 86 -10.06 -9.68 -4.97
CA THR A 86 -11.02 -9.56 -6.09
C THR A 86 -11.70 -10.90 -6.38
N ILE A 87 -10.95 -12.00 -6.42
CA ILE A 87 -11.52 -13.35 -6.60
C ILE A 87 -12.43 -13.71 -5.41
N GLY A 88 -11.98 -13.44 -4.18
CA GLY A 88 -12.76 -13.67 -2.97
C GLY A 88 -14.11 -12.94 -3.00
N LYS A 89 -14.10 -11.66 -3.38
CA LYS A 89 -15.33 -10.87 -3.58
C LYS A 89 -16.18 -11.39 -4.72
N ALA A 90 -15.59 -11.70 -5.88
CA ALA A 90 -16.32 -12.20 -7.05
C ALA A 90 -17.08 -13.51 -6.77
N LEU A 91 -16.47 -14.40 -5.99
CA LEU A 91 -17.04 -15.72 -5.65
C LEU A 91 -17.86 -15.72 -4.34
N GLY A 92 -17.89 -14.60 -3.60
CA GLY A 92 -18.57 -14.54 -2.30
C GLY A 92 -17.95 -15.47 -1.25
N LEU A 93 -16.62 -15.59 -1.24
CA LEU A 93 -15.93 -16.48 -0.30
C LEU A 93 -16.01 -15.95 1.14
N ARG A 94 -15.98 -16.88 2.10
CA ARG A 94 -16.03 -16.57 3.53
C ARG A 94 -14.78 -15.81 4.02
N GLU A 95 -13.63 -16.12 3.44
CA GLU A 95 -12.34 -15.56 3.84
C GLU A 95 -11.35 -15.54 2.68
N ILE A 96 -10.35 -14.69 2.79
CA ILE A 96 -9.19 -14.62 1.90
C ILE A 96 -7.96 -14.81 2.78
N GLN A 97 -7.07 -15.73 2.38
CA GLN A 97 -5.85 -16.02 3.12
C GLN A 97 -4.64 -15.51 2.36
N VAL A 98 -3.83 -14.69 3.01
CA VAL A 98 -2.56 -14.19 2.49
C VAL A 98 -1.43 -14.92 3.22
N TRP A 99 -0.58 -15.61 2.47
CA TRP A 99 0.54 -16.37 3.01
C TRP A 99 1.82 -15.53 2.88
N LYS A 100 2.55 -15.39 3.98
CA LYS A 100 3.79 -14.60 4.09
C LYS A 100 4.85 -15.47 4.78
N ASP A 101 6.11 -15.04 4.70
CA ASP A 101 7.25 -15.73 5.35
C ASP A 101 7.36 -15.44 6.87
N VAL A 102 6.32 -14.83 7.45
CA VAL A 102 6.22 -14.46 8.87
C VAL A 102 4.86 -14.90 9.41
N ASP A 103 4.78 -15.11 10.73
CA ASP A 103 3.57 -15.55 11.43
C ASP A 103 2.51 -14.44 11.55
N GLY A 104 2.00 -14.01 10.39
CA GLY A 104 0.97 -12.97 10.25
C GLY A 104 1.50 -11.55 10.43
N VAL A 105 0.68 -10.71 11.05
CA VAL A 105 1.03 -9.31 11.37
C VAL A 105 1.78 -9.29 12.69
N LEU A 106 2.90 -8.59 12.75
CA LEU A 106 3.75 -8.48 13.95
C LEU A 106 3.57 -7.11 14.62
N THR A 107 4.01 -6.97 15.87
CA THR A 107 3.98 -5.67 16.57
C THR A 107 4.95 -4.66 15.93
N CYS A 108 6.10 -5.13 15.48
CA CYS A 108 7.15 -4.33 14.84
C CYS A 108 7.99 -5.25 13.93
N ASP A 109 8.90 -4.67 13.14
CA ASP A 109 9.77 -5.45 12.26
C ASP A 109 10.70 -6.36 13.10
N PRO A 110 10.65 -7.70 12.93
CA PRO A 110 11.47 -8.63 13.70
C PRO A 110 12.97 -8.49 13.40
N ASN A 111 13.35 -7.91 12.26
CA ASN A 111 14.75 -7.60 11.94
C ASN A 111 15.28 -6.41 12.76
N ILE A 112 14.39 -5.51 13.19
CA ILE A 112 14.73 -4.37 14.05
C ILE A 112 14.62 -4.78 15.53
N TYR A 113 13.59 -5.53 15.89
CA TYR A 113 13.33 -5.97 17.26
C TYR A 113 12.96 -7.47 17.31
N PRO A 114 13.91 -8.35 17.68
CA PRO A 114 13.72 -9.81 17.63
C PRO A 114 12.59 -10.36 18.50
N HIS A 115 12.13 -9.60 19.51
CA HIS A 115 11.02 -10.00 20.39
C HIS A 115 9.66 -9.46 19.91
N ALA A 116 9.52 -9.16 18.62
CA ALA A 116 8.24 -8.82 18.01
C ALA A 116 7.23 -9.95 18.25
N LYS A 117 5.97 -9.58 18.54
CA LYS A 117 4.88 -10.53 18.83
C LYS A 117 3.87 -10.50 17.70
N THR A 118 3.20 -11.62 17.45
CA THR A 118 2.06 -11.66 16.53
C THR A 118 0.89 -10.87 17.10
N VAL A 119 0.27 -10.07 16.23
CA VAL A 119 -1.00 -9.38 16.49
C VAL A 119 -2.13 -10.29 16.01
N PRO A 120 -2.89 -10.92 16.94
CA PRO A 120 -3.82 -11.99 16.57
C PRO A 120 -5.08 -11.50 15.84
N TYR A 121 -5.46 -10.24 16.04
CA TYR A 121 -6.65 -9.63 15.44
C TYR A 121 -6.35 -8.19 15.07
N LEU A 122 -6.81 -7.79 13.88
CA LEU A 122 -6.76 -6.43 13.36
C LEU A 122 -8.09 -6.11 12.70
N THR A 123 -8.51 -4.86 12.85
CA THR A 123 -9.59 -4.30 12.05
C THR A 123 -9.11 -4.03 10.62
N PHE A 124 -10.04 -3.94 9.67
CA PHE A 124 -9.71 -3.62 8.28
C PHE A 124 -9.06 -2.24 8.13
N GLU A 125 -9.50 -1.28 8.94
CA GLU A 125 -8.95 0.08 8.98
C GLU A 125 -7.50 0.06 9.46
N GLU A 126 -7.21 -0.60 10.59
CA GLU A 126 -5.83 -0.78 11.06
C GLU A 126 -4.96 -1.48 10.00
N ALA A 127 -5.44 -2.58 9.41
CA ALA A 127 -4.68 -3.31 8.40
C ALA A 127 -4.37 -2.47 7.15
N THR A 128 -5.32 -1.62 6.72
CA THR A 128 -5.15 -0.72 5.57
C THR A 128 -4.07 0.32 5.84
N GLU A 129 -4.08 0.93 7.03
CA GLU A 129 -3.05 1.87 7.45
C GLU A 129 -1.66 1.22 7.49
N LEU A 130 -1.56 0.03 8.08
CA LEU A 130 -0.27 -0.69 8.14
C LEU A 130 0.25 -1.06 6.75
N ALA A 131 -0.63 -1.50 5.85
CA ALA A 131 -0.28 -1.84 4.48
C ALA A 131 0.20 -0.61 3.68
N TYR A 132 -0.40 0.56 3.90
CA TYR A 132 -0.06 1.81 3.22
C TYR A 132 1.36 2.29 3.59
N PHE A 133 1.67 2.36 4.88
CA PHE A 133 2.92 2.97 5.36
C PHE A 133 4.12 2.04 5.30
N GLY A 134 3.93 0.72 5.33
CA GLY A 134 5.04 -0.20 5.26
C GLY A 134 4.64 -1.66 5.38
N ALA A 135 4.49 -2.33 4.24
CA ALA A 135 4.57 -3.80 4.21
C ALA A 135 4.95 -4.30 2.82
N GLN A 136 6.21 -4.15 2.41
CA GLN A 136 6.71 -5.02 1.33
C GLN A 136 6.93 -6.46 1.83
N ILE A 137 7.14 -6.68 3.14
CA ILE A 137 7.52 -8.00 3.66
C ILE A 137 6.79 -8.35 4.98
N VAL A 138 6.61 -7.39 5.89
CA VAL A 138 5.98 -7.63 7.20
C VAL A 138 4.97 -6.52 7.50
N LEU A 139 3.73 -6.89 7.84
CA LEU A 139 2.76 -5.95 8.40
C LEU A 139 3.15 -5.73 9.87
N THR A 140 3.28 -4.48 10.30
CA THR A 140 3.77 -4.15 11.64
C THR A 140 2.96 -3.04 12.29
N SER A 141 2.54 -3.18 13.55
CA SER A 141 1.78 -2.11 14.25
C SER A 141 2.54 -0.78 14.41
N ILE A 142 3.88 -0.82 14.32
CA ILE A 142 4.75 0.36 14.25
C ILE A 142 5.62 0.21 13.00
N VAL A 143 5.53 1.18 12.09
CA VAL A 143 6.32 1.22 10.85
C VAL A 143 7.45 2.22 10.99
N LEU A 144 8.70 1.79 10.74
CA LEU A 144 9.86 2.67 10.63
C LEU A 144 10.25 2.81 9.15
N LYS A 145 10.19 4.04 8.63
CA LYS A 145 10.61 4.37 7.26
C LYS A 145 11.93 5.14 7.28
N SER A 146 12.98 4.56 6.69
CA SER A 146 14.28 5.21 6.54
C SER A 146 14.39 5.97 5.21
N ASN A 147 15.33 6.93 5.12
CA ASN A 147 15.61 7.71 3.90
C ASN A 147 14.41 8.54 3.39
N VAL A 148 13.60 9.07 4.30
CA VAL A 148 12.50 9.98 3.98
C VAL A 148 13.05 11.41 3.86
N THR A 149 12.79 12.08 2.74
CA THR A 149 13.11 13.51 2.58
C THR A 149 12.01 14.34 3.22
N MET A 150 12.38 15.28 4.11
CA MET A 150 11.45 16.24 4.69
C MET A 150 11.71 17.62 4.11
N LEU A 151 10.63 18.35 3.83
CA LEU A 151 10.69 19.73 3.36
C LEU A 151 9.86 20.61 4.29
N ASP A 152 10.47 21.68 4.79
CA ASP A 152 9.77 22.70 5.58
C ASP A 152 9.62 23.99 4.78
N ILE A 153 8.38 24.42 4.62
CA ILE A 153 8.01 25.62 3.87
C ILE A 153 7.52 26.66 4.88
N VAL A 154 8.37 27.62 5.21
CA VAL A 154 8.06 28.69 6.16
C VAL A 154 7.64 29.96 5.42
N SER A 155 6.45 30.46 5.71
CA SER A 155 5.93 31.70 5.15
C SER A 155 4.85 32.32 6.02
N THR A 156 5.07 33.55 6.49
CA THR A 156 4.05 34.35 7.18
C THR A 156 2.87 34.70 6.26
N ARG A 157 3.02 34.57 4.94
CA ARG A 157 1.95 34.78 3.96
C ARG A 157 0.95 33.62 3.91
N MET A 158 1.16 32.54 4.66
CA MET A 158 0.16 31.49 4.81
C MET A 158 -0.97 31.90 5.76
N LEU A 159 -0.67 32.77 6.74
CA LEU A 159 -1.60 33.10 7.81
C LEU A 159 -2.87 33.79 7.26
N GLY A 160 -4.02 33.15 7.46
CA GLY A 160 -5.32 33.68 7.01
C GLY A 160 -5.50 33.76 5.49
N GLN A 161 -4.59 33.18 4.70
CA GLN A 161 -4.65 33.20 3.24
C GLN A 161 -5.19 31.89 2.69
N TYR A 162 -6.33 31.94 1.99
CA TYR A 162 -6.81 30.79 1.21
C TYR A 162 -5.93 30.57 -0.03
N GLY A 163 -5.86 29.31 -0.48
CA GLY A 163 -5.12 28.92 -1.68
C GLY A 163 -3.59 28.82 -1.53
N PHE A 164 -3.02 29.14 -0.36
CA PHE A 164 -1.58 28.93 -0.12
C PHE A 164 -1.19 27.45 -0.29
N LEU A 165 -1.88 26.56 0.42
CA LEU A 165 -1.64 25.12 0.31
C LEU A 165 -1.92 24.60 -1.10
N ALA A 166 -2.97 25.07 -1.76
CA ALA A 166 -3.27 24.67 -3.13
C ALA A 166 -2.10 24.97 -4.09
N ARG A 167 -1.48 26.16 -3.98
CA ARG A 167 -0.29 26.50 -4.79
C ARG A 167 0.93 25.64 -4.45
N VAL A 168 1.13 25.32 -3.17
CA VAL A 168 2.21 24.43 -2.73
C VAL A 168 2.03 23.03 -3.33
N PHE A 169 0.82 22.46 -3.23
CA PHE A 169 0.55 21.11 -3.77
C PHE A 169 0.48 21.06 -5.29
N ALA A 170 0.10 22.15 -5.96
CA ALA A 170 0.20 22.25 -7.43
C ALA A 170 1.65 22.11 -7.90
N ILE A 171 2.62 22.68 -7.18
CA ILE A 171 4.05 22.50 -7.51
C ILE A 171 4.46 21.03 -7.38
N PHE A 172 3.99 20.33 -6.34
CA PHE A 172 4.28 18.91 -6.20
C PHE A 172 3.64 18.10 -7.34
N GLU A 173 2.42 18.42 -7.74
CA GLU A 173 1.73 17.78 -8.87
C GLU A 173 2.46 18.00 -10.20
N ASP A 174 2.82 19.24 -10.53
CA ASP A 174 3.53 19.60 -11.77
C ASP A 174 4.88 18.87 -11.90
N LEU A 175 5.50 18.57 -10.76
CA LEU A 175 6.75 17.85 -10.67
C LEU A 175 6.55 16.32 -10.56
N CYS A 176 5.31 15.83 -10.45
CA CYS A 176 4.97 14.43 -10.19
C CYS A 176 5.50 13.92 -8.83
N ILE A 177 5.61 14.79 -7.82
CA ILE A 177 6.09 14.48 -6.47
C ILE A 177 4.95 13.94 -5.62
N SER A 178 5.12 12.72 -5.11
CA SER A 178 4.21 12.17 -4.10
C SER A 178 4.62 12.63 -2.71
N VAL A 179 3.70 13.32 -2.03
CA VAL A 179 3.81 13.67 -0.62
C VAL A 179 3.24 12.53 0.22
N ASP A 180 3.94 12.14 1.27
CA ASP A 180 3.59 11.04 2.18
C ASP A 180 2.82 11.58 3.40
N CYS A 181 3.43 12.46 4.19
CA CYS A 181 2.80 13.11 5.34
C CYS A 181 2.90 14.64 5.30
N VAL A 182 1.91 15.30 5.92
CA VAL A 182 1.80 16.76 6.02
C VAL A 182 1.53 17.17 7.47
N ALA A 183 2.21 18.21 7.94
CA ALA A 183 1.94 18.89 9.20
C ALA A 183 2.00 20.40 8.98
N THR A 184 1.18 21.16 9.68
CA THR A 184 1.10 22.61 9.53
C THR A 184 1.26 23.31 10.87
N SER A 185 1.90 24.47 10.85
CA SER A 185 1.82 25.47 11.91
C SER A 185 1.06 26.70 11.40
N GLU A 186 1.03 27.77 12.20
CA GLU A 186 0.45 29.05 11.78
C GLU A 186 1.18 29.67 10.56
N VAL A 187 2.47 29.39 10.42
CA VAL A 187 3.35 30.04 9.42
C VAL A 187 4.23 29.06 8.67
N SER A 188 4.03 27.75 8.82
CA SER A 188 4.81 26.75 8.11
C SER A 188 4.01 25.52 7.73
N VAL A 189 4.50 24.83 6.70
CA VAL A 189 4.03 23.53 6.24
C VAL A 189 5.24 22.62 6.14
N SER A 190 5.25 21.56 6.93
CA SER A 190 6.27 20.53 6.87
C SER A 190 5.68 19.31 6.17
N VAL A 191 6.37 18.81 5.14
CA VAL A 191 5.96 17.65 4.37
C VAL A 191 7.07 16.61 4.30
N SER A 192 6.70 15.34 4.17
CA SER A 192 7.62 14.25 3.86
C SER A 192 7.33 13.70 2.46
N LEU A 193 8.37 13.31 1.74
CA LEU A 193 8.27 12.84 0.35
C LEU A 193 8.47 11.33 0.28
N ASP A 194 7.75 10.67 -0.64
CA ASP A 194 7.91 9.23 -0.84
C ASP A 194 9.24 8.90 -1.57
N PRO A 195 10.17 8.14 -0.96
CA PRO A 195 11.46 7.78 -1.56
C PRO A 195 11.34 6.85 -2.77
N SER A 196 10.18 6.21 -3.02
CA SER A 196 10.03 5.24 -4.12
C SER A 196 10.07 5.85 -5.53
N LYS A 197 9.96 7.18 -5.62
CA LYS A 197 10.12 7.98 -6.85
C LYS A 197 11.35 8.89 -6.69
N ILE A 198 12.55 8.36 -6.89
CA ILE A 198 13.80 9.13 -6.77
C ILE A 198 14.01 10.04 -8.00
N TRP A 199 14.35 11.29 -7.71
CA TRP A 199 14.45 12.46 -8.58
C TRP A 199 15.81 12.61 -9.28
N SER A 200 15.81 13.32 -10.41
CA SER A 200 16.96 14.08 -10.89
C SER A 200 17.28 15.23 -9.91
N ARG A 201 18.56 15.44 -9.62
CA ARG A 201 19.09 16.31 -8.54
C ARG A 201 18.77 17.82 -8.65
N GLU A 202 18.01 18.25 -9.65
CA GLU A 202 17.85 19.67 -10.03
C GLU A 202 16.85 20.43 -9.15
N LEU A 203 15.86 19.75 -8.55
CA LEU A 203 14.82 20.40 -7.72
C LEU A 203 15.26 20.76 -6.30
N ILE A 204 16.37 20.21 -5.82
CA ILE A 204 16.89 20.43 -4.46
C ILE A 204 17.45 21.85 -4.28
N GLN A 205 17.68 22.61 -5.36
CA GLN A 205 18.33 23.93 -5.29
C GLN A 205 17.40 25.10 -4.94
N GLN A 206 16.07 24.94 -4.97
CA GLN A 206 15.14 26.07 -4.77
C GLN A 206 14.41 26.09 -3.42
N ALA A 207 14.63 25.09 -2.56
CA ALA A 207 14.09 25.06 -1.22
C ALA A 207 15.18 24.68 -0.22
N SER A 208 15.04 25.12 1.03
CA SER A 208 15.94 24.74 2.13
C SER A 208 15.76 23.24 2.44
N VAL A 209 16.34 22.37 1.61
CA VAL A 209 16.20 20.92 1.78
C VAL A 209 17.14 20.46 2.89
N SER A 210 16.57 20.05 4.02
CA SER A 210 17.28 19.21 4.97
C SER A 210 16.97 17.75 4.63
N ILE A 211 17.99 16.89 4.64
CA ILE A 211 17.79 15.43 4.53
C ILE A 211 18.15 14.78 5.87
N PRO A 212 17.30 14.83 6.90
CA PRO A 212 17.51 14.03 8.09
C PRO A 212 17.11 12.57 7.87
N SER A 213 17.79 11.66 8.58
CA SER A 213 17.29 10.32 8.81
C SER A 213 16.21 10.41 9.89
N PHE A 214 14.96 10.06 9.55
CA PHE A 214 13.84 10.16 10.48
C PHE A 214 13.34 8.80 10.94
N ILE A 215 12.80 8.81 12.16
CA ILE A 215 11.91 7.75 12.63
C ILE A 215 10.50 8.27 12.38
N TYR A 216 9.88 7.79 11.32
CA TYR A 216 8.44 7.91 11.13
C TYR A 216 7.74 6.95 12.10
N ILE A 217 6.74 7.41 12.83
CA ILE A 217 5.93 6.59 13.72
C ILE A 217 4.47 6.93 13.45
N ASN A 218 3.79 6.12 12.64
CA ASN A 218 2.34 6.18 12.53
C ASN A 218 1.71 5.23 13.56
N ASN A 219 0.57 5.62 14.10
CA ASN A 219 -0.27 4.84 14.99
C ASN A 219 0.39 4.36 16.27
N LEU A 220 0.68 5.30 17.16
CA LEU A 220 0.57 4.97 18.57
C LEU A 220 -0.80 5.38 19.08
N ILE A 221 -1.61 4.34 19.32
CA ILE A 221 -2.94 4.36 19.92
C ILE A 221 -2.94 4.93 21.37
N ASN A 222 -1.88 5.63 21.82
CA ASN A 222 -1.88 6.17 23.18
C ASN A 222 -0.92 7.35 23.42
N LEU A 223 -1.35 8.25 24.32
CA LEU A 223 -0.59 9.38 24.90
C LEU A 223 0.76 8.98 25.53
N GLN A 224 1.02 7.68 25.72
CA GLN A 224 2.26 7.18 26.33
C GLN A 224 3.50 7.26 25.42
N THR A 225 3.31 7.44 24.11
CA THR A 225 4.39 7.53 23.12
C THR A 225 5.34 8.67 23.36
N GLY A 226 4.79 9.88 23.55
CA GLY A 226 5.61 11.07 23.75
C GLY A 226 6.50 10.89 24.98
N HIS A 227 6.01 10.19 26.01
CA HIS A 227 6.78 9.86 27.20
C HIS A 227 7.91 8.86 26.94
N VAL A 228 7.65 7.80 26.16
CA VAL A 228 8.67 6.80 25.80
C VAL A 228 9.76 7.42 24.93
N LEU A 229 9.39 8.21 23.92
CA LEU A 229 10.33 8.90 23.03
C LEU A 229 11.21 9.89 23.81
N ARG A 230 10.58 10.68 24.69
CA ARG A 230 11.31 11.60 25.58
C ARG A 230 12.26 10.87 26.51
N LYS A 231 11.84 9.77 27.14
CA LYS A 231 12.72 8.94 28.00
C LYS A 231 13.89 8.34 27.22
N SER A 232 13.69 8.05 25.94
CA SER A 232 14.70 7.48 25.06
C SER A 232 15.63 8.55 24.44
N GLY A 233 15.46 9.82 24.81
CA GLY A 233 16.26 10.93 24.26
C GLY A 233 15.96 11.25 22.79
N VAL A 234 14.84 10.76 22.25
CA VAL A 234 14.43 11.00 20.86
C VAL A 234 13.73 12.34 20.76
N ASN A 235 14.27 13.24 19.94
CA ASN A 235 13.64 14.52 19.63
C ASN A 235 12.73 14.39 18.41
N VAL A 236 11.42 14.52 18.61
CA VAL A 236 10.42 14.41 17.55
C VAL A 236 10.38 15.71 16.76
N GLN A 237 10.59 15.64 15.44
CA GLN A 237 10.65 16.83 14.57
C GLN A 237 9.31 17.17 13.92
N MET A 238 8.45 16.17 13.68
CA MET A 238 7.17 16.35 13.01
C MET A 238 6.16 15.32 13.54
N ILE A 239 4.92 15.75 13.76
CA ILE A 239 3.79 14.90 14.13
C ILE A 239 2.66 15.22 13.15
N SER A 240 2.06 14.20 12.54
CA SER A 240 0.84 14.31 11.74
C SER A 240 -0.17 13.32 12.28
N GLN A 241 -1.33 13.82 12.73
CA GLN A 241 -2.40 13.00 13.31
C GLN A 241 -3.75 13.60 12.92
N GLY A 242 -4.74 12.75 12.65
CA GLY A 242 -6.14 13.16 12.44
C GLY A 242 -6.70 12.92 11.04
N ALA A 243 -5.92 12.30 10.13
CA ALA A 243 -6.39 11.92 8.80
C ALA A 243 -7.18 10.59 8.78
N SER A 244 -6.79 9.61 9.59
CA SER A 244 -7.50 8.34 9.78
C SER A 244 -8.19 8.29 11.15
N LYS A 245 -9.38 7.68 11.22
CA LYS A 245 -10.27 7.70 12.39
C LYS A 245 -10.37 6.36 13.09
#